data_AF-A0A0G1ND67-F1
#
_entry.id   AF-A0A0G1ND67-F1
#
_cell.length_a   1.000
_cell.length_b   1.000
_cell.length_c   1.000
_cell.angle_alpha   90.00
_cell.angle_beta   90.00
_cell.angle_gamma   90.00
#
_symmetry.space_group_name_H-M   'P 1'
#
loop_
_entity.id
_entity.type
_entity.pdbx_description
1 polymer ?
#
loop_
_entity_poly.entity_id
_entity_poly.type
_entity_poly.pdbx_seq_one_letter_code
_entity_poly.pdbx_strand_id
1 'polypeptide(L)'
;MKTVRVQFRLPVSVIKEGKSFVAYSPALDLSSVGQTAKQARANLVEAAELFFEEIIEKGTFEEVLIELGWRKVDKRLVPPEVISQRIQQFSVQGPAALYA
;
A
#
# COMPACT_ATOMS: atom_id res chain seq x y z
N MET A 1 22.47 -8.08 18.10
CA MET A 1 21.08 -8.59 18.14
C MET A 1 20.95 -9.72 17.14
N LYS A 2 20.06 -10.71 17.36
CA LYS A 2 19.79 -11.74 16.34
C LYS A 2 19.00 -11.11 15.19
N THR A 3 19.55 -11.12 13.99
CA THR A 3 18.84 -10.69 12.78
C THR A 3 17.91 -11.81 12.31
N VAL A 4 16.65 -11.47 12.04
CA VAL A 4 15.65 -12.39 11.50
C VAL A 4 15.17 -11.82 10.17
N ARG A 5 15.02 -12.67 9.15
CA ARG A 5 14.42 -12.29 7.87
C ARG A 5 12.92 -12.57 7.93
N VAL A 6 12.11 -11.54 7.74
CA VAL A 6 10.65 -11.63 7.63
C VAL A 6 10.27 -11.34 6.18
N GLN A 7 9.27 -12.04 5.65
CA GLN A 7 8.75 -11.81 4.31
C GLN A 7 7.25 -11.54 4.39
N PHE A 8 6.80 -10.48 3.73
CA PHE A 8 5.40 -10.14 3.59
C PHE A 8 4.92 -10.42 2.16
N ARG A 9 3.71 -10.94 2.02
CA ARG A 9 3.02 -11.07 0.74
C ARG A 9 1.79 -10.19 0.80
N LEU A 10 1.88 -9.01 0.20
CA LEU A 10 0.86 -7.98 0.27
C LEU A 10 0.18 -7.81 -1.10
N PRO A 11 -1.12 -7.50 -1.13
CA PRO A 11 -1.82 -7.22 -2.36
C PRO A 11 -1.29 -5.93 -2.99
N VAL A 12 -1.04 -5.95 -4.30
CA VAL A 12 -0.59 -4.78 -5.07
C VAL A 12 -1.49 -4.59 -6.29
N SER A 13 -2.03 -3.39 -6.44
CA SER A 13 -2.74 -2.97 -7.65
C SER A 13 -1.79 -2.17 -8.54
N VAL A 14 -1.89 -2.35 -9.86
CA VAL A 14 -1.17 -1.51 -10.81
C VAL A 14 -2.16 -0.72 -11.64
N ILE A 15 -2.05 0.60 -11.60
CA ILE A 15 -2.94 1.57 -12.24
C ILE A 15 -2.19 2.23 -13.38
N LYS A 16 -2.84 2.41 -14.53
CA LYS A 16 -2.27 3.15 -15.66
C LYS A 16 -2.71 4.62 -15.55
N GLU A 17 -1.76 5.53 -15.45
CA GLU A 17 -1.99 6.97 -15.38
C GLU A 17 -1.32 7.67 -16.57
N GLY A 18 -2.11 7.94 -17.61
CA GLY A 18 -1.60 8.50 -18.86
C GLY A 18 -0.53 7.60 -19.49
N LYS A 19 0.74 8.05 -19.44
CA LYS A 19 1.92 7.33 -19.95
C LYS A 19 2.70 6.57 -18.86
N SER A 20 2.31 6.71 -17.60
CA SER A 20 2.98 6.11 -16.45
C SER A 20 2.14 5.00 -15.82
N PHE A 21 2.76 4.23 -14.94
CA PHE A 21 2.11 3.20 -14.13
C PHE A 21 2.36 3.47 -12.66
N VAL A 22 1.32 3.33 -11.84
CA VAL A 22 1.38 3.42 -10.38
C VAL A 22 1.20 2.03 -9.81
N ALA A 23 2.08 1.59 -8.93
CA ALA A 23 1.88 0.41 -8.11
C ALA A 23 1.45 0.85 -6.71
N TYR A 24 0.37 0.27 -6.19
CA TYR A 24 -0.21 0.65 -4.89
C TYR A 24 -0.49 -0.58 -4.04
N SER A 25 -0.02 -0.57 -2.78
CA SER A 25 -0.34 -1.56 -1.77
C SER A 25 -1.28 -0.96 -0.72
N PRO A 26 -2.58 -1.32 -0.70
CA PRO A 26 -3.50 -0.81 0.32
C PRO A 26 -3.13 -1.26 1.73
N ALA A 27 -2.41 -2.37 1.89
CA ALA A 27 -1.97 -2.85 3.19
C ALA A 27 -0.88 -1.97 3.83
N LEU A 28 -0.21 -1.12 3.05
CA LEU A 28 0.80 -0.18 3.55
C LEU A 28 0.41 1.28 3.32
N ASP A 29 -0.74 1.51 2.70
CA ASP A 29 -1.11 2.80 2.08
C ASP A 29 0.05 3.45 1.31
N LEU A 30 0.80 2.63 0.56
CA LEU A 30 2.02 3.03 -0.11
C LEU A 30 1.90 2.86 -1.62
N SER A 31 2.36 3.87 -2.35
CA SER A 31 2.42 3.83 -3.81
C SER A 31 3.80 4.18 -4.36
N SER A 32 4.05 3.78 -5.59
CA SER A 32 5.23 4.17 -6.35
C SER A 32 4.89 4.26 -7.84
N VAL A 33 5.74 4.92 -8.62
CA VAL A 33 5.51 5.20 -10.05
C VAL A 33 6.63 4.62 -10.90
N GLY A 34 6.31 4.17 -12.11
CA GLY A 34 7.29 3.79 -13.13
C GLY A 34 6.77 3.99 -14.55
N GLN A 35 7.67 3.99 -15.53
CA GLN A 35 7.32 4.06 -16.95
C GLN A 35 6.70 2.75 -17.46
N THR A 36 6.88 1.66 -16.71
CA THR A 36 6.26 0.35 -16.97
C THR A 36 5.66 -0.22 -15.70
N ALA A 37 4.69 -1.12 -15.84
CA ALA A 37 4.13 -1.86 -14.71
C ALA A 37 5.20 -2.64 -13.91
N LYS A 38 6.25 -3.15 -14.58
CA LYS A 38 7.37 -3.85 -13.93
C LYS A 38 8.19 -2.88 -13.08
N GLN A 39 8.51 -1.71 -13.64
CA GLN A 39 9.28 -0.68 -12.92
C GLN A 39 8.51 -0.14 -11.72
N ALA A 40 7.23 0.16 -11.86
CA ALA A 40 6.39 0.60 -10.74
C ALA A 40 6.40 -0.44 -9.61
N ARG A 41 6.24 -1.74 -9.92
CA ARG A 41 6.34 -2.79 -8.89
C ARG A 41 7.71 -2.87 -8.23
N ALA A 42 8.80 -2.75 -8.99
CA ALA A 42 10.15 -2.76 -8.41
C ALA A 42 10.36 -1.58 -7.46
N ASN A 43 9.97 -0.38 -7.88
CA ASN A 43 10.03 0.83 -7.06
C ASN A 43 9.16 0.72 -5.80
N LEU A 44 8.03 -0.01 -5.86
CA LEU A 44 7.19 -0.26 -4.68
C LEU A 44 7.89 -1.16 -3.67
N VAL A 45 8.65 -2.16 -4.12
CA VAL A 45 9.43 -3.04 -3.22
C VAL A 45 10.49 -2.23 -2.49
N GLU A 46 11.27 -1.41 -3.21
CA GLU A 46 12.29 -0.55 -2.59
C GLU A 46 11.66 0.43 -1.59
N ALA A 47 10.54 1.07 -1.96
CA ALA A 47 9.83 1.98 -1.06
C ALA A 47 9.29 1.27 0.19
N ALA A 48 8.78 0.03 0.05
CA ALA A 48 8.31 -0.76 1.18
C ALA A 48 9.45 -1.18 2.11
N GLU A 49 10.61 -1.56 1.57
CA GLU A 49 11.81 -1.89 2.36
C GLU A 49 12.26 -0.68 3.20
N LEU A 50 12.36 0.50 2.58
CA LEU A 50 12.68 1.76 3.27
C LEU A 50 11.63 2.12 4.33
N PHE A 51 10.35 1.96 4.02
CA PHE A 51 9.27 2.20 4.97
C PHE A 51 9.40 1.34 6.22
N PHE A 52 9.66 0.04 6.05
CA PHE A 52 9.83 -0.88 7.18
C PHE A 52 11.10 -0.61 7.97
N GLU A 53 12.21 -0.27 7.31
CA GLU A 53 13.46 0.15 7.96
C GLU A 53 13.22 1.35 8.88
N GLU A 54 12.60 2.42 8.36
CA GLU A 54 12.33 3.66 9.11
C GLU A 54 11.48 3.43 10.37
N ILE A 55 10.36 2.71 10.26
CA ILE A 55 9.46 2.48 11.42
C ILE A 55 10.08 1.51 12.45
N ILE A 56 10.99 0.64 12.03
CA ILE A 56 11.77 -0.21 12.95
C ILE A 56 12.80 0.64 13.69
N GLU A 57 13.56 1.48 12.97
CA GLU A 57 14.56 2.37 13.56
C GLU A 57 13.94 3.37 14.56
N LYS A 58 12.75 3.88 14.25
CA LYS A 58 11.99 4.76 15.14
C LYS A 58 11.28 4.05 16.29
N GLY A 59 11.25 2.72 16.31
CA GLY A 59 10.54 1.94 17.31
C GLY A 59 9.01 2.04 17.22
N THR A 60 8.47 2.45 16.07
CA THR A 60 7.03 2.67 15.82
C THR A 60 6.38 1.56 14.99
N PHE A 61 7.10 0.46 14.72
CA PHE A 61 6.65 -0.65 13.88
C PHE A 61 5.24 -1.19 14.20
N GLU A 62 4.94 -1.46 15.47
CA GLU A 62 3.62 -2.02 15.84
C GLU A 62 2.51 -0.96 15.72
N GLU A 63 2.77 0.26 16.18
CA GLU A 63 1.83 1.38 16.15
C GLU A 63 1.39 1.71 14.72
N VAL A 64 2.36 1.96 13.84
CA VAL A 64 2.09 2.36 12.45
C VAL A 64 1.34 1.26 11.69
N LEU A 65 1.69 -0.01 11.89
CA LEU A 65 0.98 -1.11 11.22
C LEU A 65 -0.46 -1.24 11.72
N ILE A 66 -0.73 -1.04 13.01
CA ILE A 66 -2.10 -1.02 13.55
C ILE A 66 -2.90 0.13 12.93
N GLU A 67 -2.31 1.32 12.79
CA GLU A 67 -2.96 2.47 12.12
C GLU A 67 -3.30 2.18 10.65
N LEU A 68 -2.46 1.39 9.96
CA LEU A 68 -2.69 0.88 8.61
C LEU A 68 -3.70 -0.29 8.55
N GLY A 69 -4.34 -0.62 9.67
CA GLY A 69 -5.37 -1.66 9.75
C GLY A 69 -4.84 -3.08 9.92
N TRP A 70 -3.56 -3.27 10.26
CA TRP A 70 -3.03 -4.57 10.62
C TRP A 70 -3.56 -5.00 11.99
N ARG A 71 -3.72 -6.31 12.18
CA ARG A 71 -4.25 -6.89 13.42
C ARG A 71 -3.22 -7.76 14.10
N LYS A 72 -3.15 -7.68 15.43
CA LYS A 72 -2.32 -8.56 16.25
C LYS A 72 -3.08 -9.86 16.56
N VAL A 73 -2.64 -10.97 15.99
CA VAL A 73 -3.17 -12.32 16.21
C VAL A 73 -2.05 -13.21 16.71
N ASP A 74 -2.17 -13.80 17.90
CA ASP A 74 -1.16 -14.68 18.51
C ASP A 74 0.28 -14.12 18.45
N LYS A 75 0.42 -12.84 18.81
CA LYS A 75 1.69 -12.06 18.79
C LYS A 75 2.28 -11.82 17.39
N ARG A 76 1.50 -12.04 16.32
CA ARG A 76 1.88 -11.73 14.93
C ARG A 76 1.03 -10.58 14.40
N LEU A 77 1.62 -9.68 13.63
CA LEU A 77 0.89 -8.67 12.88
C LEU A 77 0.47 -9.27 11.55
N VAL A 78 -0.83 -9.24 11.28
CA VAL A 78 -1.46 -9.76 10.06
C VAL A 78 -2.01 -8.59 9.26
N PRO A 79 -1.66 -8.45 7.97
CA PRO A 79 -2.12 -7.34 7.14
C PRO A 79 -3.63 -7.42 6.87
N PRO A 80 -4.26 -6.29 6.50
CA PRO A 80 -5.61 -6.32 5.98
C PRO A 80 -5.68 -7.09 4.65
N GLU A 81 -6.80 -7.77 4.44
CA GLU A 81 -7.05 -8.54 3.21
C GLU A 81 -7.98 -7.77 2.28
N VAL A 82 -7.66 -7.79 0.98
CA VAL A 82 -8.53 -7.23 -0.05
C VAL A 82 -9.56 -8.27 -0.44
N ILE A 83 -10.81 -8.10 0.01
CA ILE A 83 -11.90 -9.05 -0.23
C ILE A 83 -12.54 -8.87 -1.63
N SER A 84 -12.46 -7.66 -2.21
CA SER A 84 -13.02 -7.38 -3.55
C SER A 84 -12.30 -6.20 -4.22
N GLN A 85 -12.14 -6.28 -5.54
CA GLN A 85 -11.73 -5.16 -6.39
C GLN A 85 -12.69 -5.06 -7.57
N ARG A 86 -13.46 -3.97 -7.65
CA ARG A 86 -14.44 -3.74 -8.71
C ARG A 86 -14.62 -2.26 -8.98
N ILE A 87 -15.04 -1.94 -10.21
CA ILE A 87 -15.55 -0.59 -10.53
C ILE A 87 -16.90 -0.43 -9.83
N GLN A 88 -17.04 0.61 -9.02
CA GLN A 88 -18.27 0.95 -8.32
C GLN A 88 -18.80 2.28 -8.84
N GLN A 89 -19.99 2.28 -9.44
CA GLN A 89 -20.68 3.50 -9.82
C GLN A 89 -21.31 4.14 -8.58
N PHE A 90 -21.16 5.46 -8.46
CA PHE A 90 -21.85 6.29 -7.47
C PHE A 90 -22.34 7.57 -8.15
N SER A 91 -23.27 8.27 -7.52
CA SER A 91 -23.80 9.55 -7.99
C SER A 91 -23.75 10.55 -6.84
N VAL A 92 -23.35 11.78 -7.15
CA VAL A 92 -23.33 12.89 -6.19
C VAL A 92 -24.26 14.00 -6.67
N GLN A 93 -24.89 14.70 -5.74
CA GLN A 93 -25.62 15.94 -6.03
C GLN A 93 -24.69 17.12 -5.78
N GLY A 94 -24.57 18.03 -6.75
CA GLY A 94 -23.73 19.22 -6.60
C GLY A 94 -23.96 20.26 -7.71
N PRO A 95 -23.37 21.46 -7.58
CA PRO A 95 -23.52 22.53 -8.56
C PRO A 95 -22.97 22.12 -9.93
N ALA A 96 -23.76 22.33 -10.99
CA ALA A 96 -23.38 21.97 -12.37
C ALA A 96 -22.05 22.58 -12.82
N ALA A 97 -21.69 23.77 -12.30
CA ALA A 97 -20.46 24.48 -12.65
C ALA A 97 -19.16 23.74 -12.26
N LEU A 98 -19.21 22.77 -11.35
CA LEU A 98 -18.04 21.98 -10.93
C LEU A 98 -17.75 20.78 -11.84
N TYR A 99 -18.67 20.46 -12.75
CA TYR A 99 -18.64 19.23 -13.55
C TYR A 99 -18.73 19.50 -15.06
N ALA A 100 -18.64 20.78 -15.46
CA ALA A 100 -18.67 21.24 -16.85
C ALA A 100 -17.27 21.41 -17.42
#